data_AF-A0A4R7FT63-F1
#
_entry.id   AF-A0A4R7FT63-F1
#
_cell.length_a   1.000
_cell.length_b   1.000
_cell.length_c   1.000
_cell.angle_alpha   90.00
_cell.angle_beta   90.00
_cell.angle_gamma   90.00
#
_symmetry.space_group_name_H-M   'P 1'
#
loop_
_entity.id
_entity.type
_entity.pdbx_description
1 polymer ?
#
loop_
_entity_poly.entity_id
_entity_poly.type
_entity_poly.pdbx_seq_one_letter_code
_entity_poly.pdbx_strand_id
1 'polypeptide(L)'
;MSQRATAGTTITTAERTSAVPTGARKAYAALTGIATLFVFVQFFTSSEFIRAKGDTEETWTDIHGWTAYGLLVPALLAAVVAVVALRRVAPVLTVVAVVLFVASVGQWGSGHLISTLGMDGWTPFHVFFSSVVLALAVWASIRSAVLRRG
;
A
#
# COMPACT_ATOMS: atom_id res chain seq x y z
N MET A 1 -60.42 -1.78 -39.12
CA MET A 1 -60.24 -0.67 -38.15
C MET A 1 -60.21 -1.30 -36.76
N SER A 2 -59.21 -1.23 -35.90
CA SER A 2 -57.94 -0.50 -35.84
C SER A 2 -57.03 -1.28 -34.88
N GLN A 3 -55.78 -1.56 -35.28
CA GLN A 3 -54.78 -2.24 -34.46
C GLN A 3 -54.10 -1.17 -33.58
N ARG A 4 -54.30 -1.24 -32.27
CA ARG A 4 -53.72 -0.27 -31.31
C ARG A 4 -52.32 -0.73 -30.94
N ALA A 5 -51.30 -0.14 -31.56
CA ALA A 5 -49.91 -0.33 -31.18
C ALA A 5 -49.61 0.45 -29.89
N THR A 6 -49.53 -0.26 -28.76
CA THR A 6 -48.93 0.27 -27.52
C THR A 6 -47.41 0.25 -27.70
N ALA A 7 -46.85 1.42 -28.02
CA ALA A 7 -45.42 1.64 -27.97
C ALA A 7 -44.94 1.47 -26.52
N GLY A 8 -44.30 0.33 -26.25
CA GLY A 8 -43.55 0.14 -25.02
C GLY A 8 -42.38 1.11 -25.01
N THR A 9 -42.46 2.12 -24.14
CA THR A 9 -41.31 2.95 -23.78
C THR A 9 -40.31 2.04 -23.08
N THR A 10 -39.34 1.52 -23.85
CA THR A 10 -38.15 0.88 -23.30
C THR A 10 -37.38 1.96 -22.56
N ILE A 11 -37.61 2.09 -21.25
CA ILE A 11 -36.75 2.88 -20.38
C ILE A 11 -35.43 2.11 -20.34
N THR A 12 -34.54 2.44 -21.26
CA THR A 12 -33.13 2.04 -21.20
C THR A 12 -32.57 2.76 -19.99
N THR A 13 -32.73 2.13 -18.83
CA THR A 13 -31.97 2.45 -17.62
C THR A 13 -30.54 2.12 -17.98
N ALA A 14 -29.83 3.10 -18.55
CA ALA A 14 -28.40 3.04 -18.74
C ALA A 14 -27.82 2.95 -17.33
N GLU A 15 -27.65 1.71 -16.88
CA GLU A 15 -26.88 1.34 -15.72
C GLU A 15 -25.51 1.95 -15.94
N ARG A 16 -25.28 3.13 -15.36
CA ARG A 16 -23.96 3.73 -15.25
C ARG A 16 -23.18 2.86 -14.27
N THR A 17 -22.82 1.66 -14.72
CA THR A 17 -21.76 0.86 -14.14
C THR A 17 -20.55 1.79 -14.15
N SER A 18 -20.27 2.35 -12.98
CA SER A 18 -19.29 3.41 -12.82
C SER A 18 -17.93 2.78 -13.00
N ALA A 19 -17.53 2.58 -14.25
CA ALA A 19 -16.30 1.92 -14.61
C ALA A 19 -15.16 2.73 -14.01
N VAL A 20 -14.33 2.06 -13.22
CA VAL A 20 -13.20 2.69 -12.54
C VAL A 20 -12.29 3.32 -13.59
N PRO A 21 -11.88 4.60 -13.43
CA PRO A 21 -10.94 5.20 -14.36
C PRO A 21 -9.68 4.35 -14.48
N THR A 22 -9.31 3.97 -15.70
CA THR A 22 -8.11 3.15 -15.99
C THR A 22 -6.84 3.79 -15.40
N GLY A 23 -6.79 5.13 -15.36
CA GLY A 23 -5.70 5.87 -14.72
C GLY A 23 -5.58 5.58 -13.21
N ALA A 24 -6.68 5.53 -12.47
CA ALA A 24 -6.67 5.26 -11.03
C ALA A 24 -6.18 3.84 -10.73
N ARG A 25 -6.58 2.85 -11.53
CA ARG A 25 -6.11 1.45 -11.42
C ARG A 25 -4.60 1.37 -11.65
N LYS A 26 -4.09 2.03 -12.69
CA LYS A 26 -2.65 2.07 -13.02
C LYS A 26 -1.84 2.78 -11.92
N ALA A 27 -2.31 3.94 -11.45
CA ALA A 27 -1.66 4.70 -10.38
C ALA A 27 -1.58 3.89 -9.10
N TYR A 28 -2.70 3.28 -8.66
CA TYR A 28 -2.73 2.42 -7.49
C TYR A 28 -1.73 1.26 -7.61
N ALA A 29 -1.74 0.55 -8.74
CA ALA A 29 -0.82 -0.57 -8.95
C ALA A 29 0.66 -0.14 -8.89
N ALA A 30 1.01 0.96 -9.56
CA ALA A 30 2.37 1.50 -9.53
C ALA A 30 2.80 1.87 -8.10
N LEU A 31 1.96 2.61 -7.36
CA LEU A 31 2.26 3.04 -6.00
C LEU A 31 2.41 1.85 -5.03
N THR A 32 1.52 0.85 -5.11
CA THR A 32 1.67 -0.38 -4.31
C THR A 32 2.93 -1.17 -4.67
N GLY A 33 3.31 -1.18 -5.95
CA GLY A 33 4.54 -1.84 -6.41
C GLY A 33 5.79 -1.13 -5.89
N ILE A 34 5.83 0.20 -5.96
CA ILE A 34 6.94 1.01 -5.41
C ILE A 34 7.03 0.84 -3.89
N ALA A 35 5.91 0.93 -3.17
CA ALA A 35 5.89 0.68 -1.73
C ALA A 35 6.46 -0.72 -1.41
N THR A 36 6.02 -1.75 -2.13
CA THR A 36 6.52 -3.12 -1.96
C THR A 36 8.02 -3.23 -2.23
N LEU A 37 8.52 -2.57 -3.28
CA LEU A 37 9.96 -2.50 -3.58
C LEU A 37 10.74 -1.92 -2.39
N PHE A 38 10.27 -0.83 -1.80
CA PHE A 38 10.93 -0.24 -0.63
C PHE A 38 10.84 -1.10 0.63
N VAL A 39 9.80 -1.93 0.80
CA VAL A 39 9.81 -2.95 1.86
C VAL A 39 10.97 -3.93 1.67
N PHE A 40 11.23 -4.39 0.44
CA PHE A 40 12.36 -5.27 0.16
C PHE A 40 13.70 -4.56 0.37
N VAL A 41 13.83 -3.31 -0.08
CA VAL A 41 15.04 -2.49 0.20
C VAL A 41 15.27 -2.40 1.71
N GLN A 42 14.22 -2.17 2.51
CA GLN A 42 14.31 -2.13 3.96
C GLN A 42 14.75 -3.46 4.57
N PHE A 43 14.30 -4.58 4.02
CA PHE A 43 14.75 -5.90 4.44
C PHE A 43 16.26 -6.07 4.20
N PHE A 44 16.76 -5.66 3.02
CA PHE A 44 18.19 -5.72 2.72
C PHE A 44 19.03 -4.79 3.62
N THR A 45 18.61 -3.53 3.79
CA THR A 45 19.34 -2.58 4.66
C THR A 45 19.36 -3.04 6.12
N SER A 46 18.27 -3.65 6.60
CA SER A 46 18.23 -4.23 7.95
C SER A 46 19.21 -5.40 8.12
N SER A 47 19.40 -6.22 7.07
CA SER A 47 20.33 -7.34 7.11
C SER A 47 21.79 -6.88 7.15
N GLU A 48 22.11 -5.78 6.48
CA GLU A 48 23.46 -5.19 6.51
C GLU A 48 23.72 -4.48 7.84
N PHE A 49 22.74 -3.76 8.39
CA PHE A 49 22.81 -3.19 9.74
C PHE A 49 23.15 -4.25 10.80
N ILE A 50 22.50 -5.42 10.77
CA ILE A 50 22.76 -6.51 11.72
C ILE A 50 24.21 -7.05 11.60
N ARG A 51 24.77 -7.04 10.39
CA ARG A 51 26.12 -7.56 10.10
C ARG A 51 27.22 -6.53 10.38
N ALA A 52 26.89 -5.24 10.28
CA ALA A 52 27.81 -4.16 10.53
C ALA A 52 28.27 -4.13 11.99
N LYS A 53 29.47 -3.59 12.22
CA LYS A 53 30.06 -3.35 13.55
C LYS A 53 30.80 -2.02 13.53
N GLY A 54 30.81 -1.34 14.68
CA GLY A 54 31.48 -0.04 14.84
C GLY A 54 30.85 1.02 13.93
N ASP A 55 31.67 1.90 13.36
CA ASP A 55 31.23 3.10 12.63
C ASP A 55 30.28 2.84 11.43
N THR A 56 30.28 1.62 10.89
CA THR A 56 29.38 1.26 9.78
C THR A 56 27.95 0.95 10.24
N GLU A 57 27.73 0.62 11.51
CA GLU A 57 26.42 0.29 12.07
C GLU A 57 25.48 1.50 12.04
N GLU A 58 25.98 2.67 12.45
CA GLU A 58 25.24 3.93 12.42
C GLU A 58 24.87 4.32 10.99
N THR A 59 25.82 4.22 10.05
CA THR A 59 25.57 4.53 8.63
C THR A 59 24.46 3.64 8.05
N TRP A 60 24.47 2.33 8.32
CA TRP A 60 23.43 1.43 7.83
C TRP A 60 22.08 1.67 8.51
N THR A 61 22.08 2.05 9.79
CA THR A 61 20.87 2.46 10.52
C THR A 61 20.24 3.69 9.89
N ASP A 62 21.04 4.69 9.53
CA ASP A 62 20.56 5.90 8.86
C ASP A 62 20.00 5.62 7.47
N ILE A 63 20.67 4.79 6.68
CA ILE A 63 20.17 4.37 5.36
C ILE A 63 18.84 3.61 5.50
N HIS A 64 18.73 2.71 6.49
CA HIS A 64 17.48 2.01 6.80
C HIS A 64 16.39 3.01 7.23
N GLY A 65 16.71 3.98 8.08
CA GLY A 65 15.79 5.05 8.46
C GLY A 65 15.30 5.87 7.27
N TRP A 66 16.19 6.25 6.35
CA TRP A 66 15.85 7.09 5.20
C TRP A 66 15.01 6.36 4.16
N THR A 67 15.29 5.08 3.92
CA THR A 67 14.50 4.26 2.99
C THR A 67 13.07 4.02 3.45
N ALA A 68 12.74 4.25 4.74
CA ALA A 68 11.37 4.24 5.25
C ALA A 68 10.48 5.30 4.58
N TYR A 69 11.02 6.46 4.23
CA TYR A 69 10.26 7.48 3.50
C TYR A 69 9.86 7.01 2.09
N GLY A 70 10.72 6.20 1.46
CA GLY A 70 10.45 5.55 0.19
C GLY A 70 9.31 4.53 0.26
N LEU A 71 8.99 4.00 1.44
CA LEU A 71 7.78 3.20 1.67
C LEU A 71 6.57 4.08 2.02
N LEU A 72 6.74 5.01 2.97
CA LEU A 72 5.64 5.81 3.53
C LEU A 72 4.93 6.66 2.47
N VAL A 73 5.68 7.37 1.64
CA VAL A 73 5.12 8.28 0.62
C VAL A 73 4.24 7.52 -0.38
N PRO A 74 4.73 6.47 -1.07
CA PRO A 74 3.88 5.73 -2.00
C PRO A 74 2.74 4.98 -1.30
N ALA A 75 2.92 4.48 -0.07
CA ALA A 75 1.83 3.86 0.69
C ALA A 75 0.71 4.87 0.99
N LEU A 76 1.05 6.09 1.40
CA LEU A 76 0.10 7.19 1.60
C LEU A 76 -0.66 7.51 0.30
N LEU A 77 0.07 7.71 -0.79
CA LEU A 77 -0.54 8.03 -2.08
C LEU A 77 -1.43 6.88 -2.57
N ALA A 78 -1.02 5.63 -2.38
CA ALA A 78 -1.85 4.47 -2.70
C ALA A 78 -3.15 4.45 -1.88
N ALA A 79 -3.07 4.74 -0.58
CA ALA A 79 -4.24 4.85 0.30
C ALA A 79 -5.18 5.97 -0.16
N VAL A 80 -4.65 7.15 -0.51
CA VAL A 80 -5.44 8.27 -1.06
C VAL A 80 -6.15 7.87 -2.35
N VAL A 81 -5.44 7.29 -3.32
CA VAL A 81 -6.04 6.82 -4.58
C VAL A 81 -7.11 5.77 -4.29
N ALA A 82 -6.86 4.83 -3.39
CA ALA A 82 -7.80 3.78 -3.07
C ALA A 82 -9.07 4.31 -2.40
N VAL A 83 -8.95 5.28 -1.51
CA VAL A 83 -10.09 5.91 -0.83
C VAL A 83 -10.90 6.78 -1.79
N VAL A 84 -10.24 7.59 -2.60
CA VAL A 84 -10.93 8.55 -3.49
C VAL A 84 -11.57 7.84 -4.68
N ALA A 85 -10.86 6.89 -5.30
CA ALA A 85 -11.24 6.32 -6.59
C ALA A 85 -11.67 4.84 -6.54
N LEU A 86 -11.23 4.05 -5.55
CA LEU A 86 -11.47 2.60 -5.51
C LEU A 86 -12.45 2.13 -4.43
N ARG A 87 -12.79 2.96 -3.44
CA ARG A 87 -13.56 2.54 -2.25
C ARG A 87 -14.91 1.86 -2.53
N ARG A 88 -15.58 2.23 -3.63
CA ARG A 88 -16.91 1.69 -3.98
C ARG A 88 -16.84 0.40 -4.80
N VAL A 89 -15.70 0.16 -5.44
CA VAL A 89 -15.50 -0.88 -6.48
C VAL A 89 -14.56 -1.98 -6.00
N ALA A 90 -13.62 -1.64 -5.13
CA ALA A 90 -12.65 -2.54 -4.54
C ALA A 90 -12.44 -2.20 -3.04
N PRO A 91 -13.50 -2.28 -2.21
CA PRO A 91 -13.45 -1.86 -0.81
C PRO A 91 -12.36 -2.57 0.00
N VAL A 92 -12.12 -3.85 -0.28
CA VAL A 92 -11.05 -4.63 0.37
C VAL A 92 -9.67 -4.06 0.05
N LEU A 93 -9.40 -3.67 -1.21
CA LEU A 93 -8.14 -3.02 -1.57
C LEU A 93 -7.97 -1.67 -0.90
N THR A 94 -9.06 -0.91 -0.75
CA THR A 94 -9.05 0.36 -0.01
C THR A 94 -8.70 0.15 1.45
N VAL A 95 -9.32 -0.82 2.13
CA VAL A 95 -8.99 -1.15 3.52
C VAL A 95 -7.53 -1.56 3.63
N VAL A 96 -7.05 -2.45 2.77
CA VAL A 96 -5.65 -2.90 2.81
C VAL A 96 -4.67 -1.77 2.53
N ALA A 97 -4.95 -0.86 1.60
CA ALA A 97 -4.08 0.29 1.35
C ALA A 97 -3.98 1.22 2.56
N VAL A 98 -5.10 1.49 3.23
CA VAL A 98 -5.14 2.29 4.46
C VAL A 98 -4.40 1.58 5.59
N VAL A 99 -4.66 0.29 5.80
CA VAL A 99 -3.99 -0.50 6.84
C VAL A 99 -2.49 -0.59 6.56
N LEU A 100 -2.08 -0.78 5.31
CA LEU A 100 -0.66 -0.78 4.93
C LEU A 100 0.01 0.55 5.27
N PHE A 101 -0.62 1.68 4.95
CA PHE A 101 -0.09 3.00 5.31
C PHE A 101 0.02 3.17 6.83
N VAL A 102 -1.05 2.87 7.59
CA VAL A 102 -1.05 2.99 9.05
C VAL A 102 0.01 2.08 9.69
N ALA A 103 0.11 0.83 9.23
CA ALA A 103 1.12 -0.11 9.69
C ALA A 103 2.54 0.37 9.35
N SER A 104 2.73 1.00 8.19
CA SER A 104 4.03 1.59 7.80
C SER A 104 4.41 2.78 8.69
N VAL A 105 3.44 3.62 9.08
CA VAL A 105 3.67 4.68 10.07
C VAL A 105 4.05 4.10 11.43
N GLY A 106 3.36 3.05 11.88
CA GLY A 106 3.71 2.33 13.10
C GLY A 106 5.11 1.71 13.05
N GLN A 107 5.51 1.19 11.89
CA GLN A 107 6.87 0.69 11.67
C GLN A 107 7.92 1.78 11.75
N TRP A 108 7.72 2.89 11.04
CA TRP A 108 8.61 4.04 11.12
C TRP A 108 8.72 4.58 12.57
N GLY A 109 7.58 4.72 13.26
CA GLY A 109 7.54 5.18 14.64
C GLY A 109 8.27 4.23 15.59
N SER A 110 8.05 2.92 15.49
CA SER A 110 8.77 1.94 16.32
C SER A 110 10.27 1.90 16.02
N GLY A 111 10.69 2.10 14.75
CA GLY A 111 12.09 2.27 14.41
C GLY A 111 12.71 3.50 15.11
N HIS A 112 11.98 4.61 15.18
CA HIS A 112 12.41 5.81 15.89
C HIS A 112 12.49 5.62 17.42
N LEU A 113 11.56 4.86 18.01
CA LEU A 113 11.62 4.49 19.43
C LEU A 113 12.91 3.72 19.75
N ILE A 114 13.33 2.83 18.84
CA ILE A 114 14.56 2.04 19.00
C ILE A 114 15.78 2.95 18.81
N SER A 115 15.91 3.60 17.65
CA SER A 115 17.15 4.30 17.27
C SER A 115 17.37 5.62 18.01
N THR A 116 16.32 6.36 18.33
CA THR A 116 16.43 7.71 18.91
C THR A 116 16.15 7.74 20.41
N LEU A 117 15.23 6.89 20.89
CA LEU A 117 14.88 6.83 22.31
C LEU A 117 15.57 5.68 23.07
N GLY A 118 16.38 4.87 22.40
CA GLY A 118 17.14 3.77 23.01
C GLY A 118 16.26 2.65 23.58
N MET A 119 15.03 2.49 23.06
CA MET A 119 14.09 1.48 23.55
C MET A 119 14.32 0.12 22.89
N ASP A 120 15.48 -0.49 23.10
CA ASP A 120 15.90 -1.73 22.42
C ASP A 120 14.91 -2.89 22.59
N GLY A 121 14.17 -2.92 23.71
CA GLY A 121 13.10 -3.90 23.97
C GLY A 121 11.95 -3.85 22.96
N TRP A 122 11.81 -2.79 22.15
CA TRP A 122 10.85 -2.71 21.05
C TRP A 122 11.27 -3.50 19.80
N THR A 123 12.54 -3.91 19.69
CA THR A 123 13.09 -4.58 18.51
C THR A 123 12.29 -5.82 18.08
N PRO A 124 11.94 -6.78 18.96
CA PRO A 124 11.20 -7.97 18.55
C PRO A 124 9.83 -7.62 17.94
N PHE A 125 9.15 -6.63 18.50
CA PHE A 125 7.85 -6.18 17.98
C PHE A 125 8.00 -5.43 16.67
N HIS A 126 9.03 -4.59 16.52
CA HIS A 126 9.34 -3.90 15.27
C HIS A 126 9.56 -4.94 14.15
N VAL A 127 10.36 -5.97 14.39
CA VAL A 127 10.61 -7.07 13.43
C VAL A 127 9.34 -7.89 13.14
N PHE A 128 8.51 -8.18 14.15
CA PHE A 128 7.24 -8.87 13.92
C PHE A 128 6.30 -8.05 13.02
N PHE A 129 6.13 -6.77 13.32
CA PHE A 129 5.25 -5.88 12.56
C PHE A 129 5.81 -5.58 11.16
N SER A 130 7.13 -5.60 10.94
CA SER A 130 7.72 -5.48 9.60
C SER A 130 7.29 -6.65 8.70
N SER A 131 7.19 -7.86 9.25
CA SER A 131 6.69 -9.04 8.55
C SER A 131 5.22 -8.89 8.14
N VAL A 132 4.40 -8.24 8.98
CA VAL A 132 3.00 -7.92 8.66
C VAL A 132 2.92 -6.89 7.53
N VAL A 133 3.74 -5.84 7.57
CA VAL A 133 3.81 -4.83 6.50
C VAL A 133 4.24 -5.47 5.18
N LEU A 134 5.22 -6.39 5.20
CA LEU A 134 5.63 -7.15 4.02
C LEU A 134 4.48 -7.98 3.44
N ALA A 135 3.77 -8.74 4.28
CA ALA A 135 2.63 -9.54 3.84
C ALA A 135 1.54 -8.68 3.19
N LEU A 136 1.20 -7.55 3.81
CA LEU A 136 0.22 -6.59 3.27
C LEU A 136 0.67 -5.98 1.94
N ALA A 137 1.93 -5.55 1.84
CA ALA A 137 2.48 -4.95 0.64
C ALA A 137 2.48 -5.94 -0.54
N VAL A 138 2.99 -7.15 -0.32
CA VAL A 138 3.00 -8.21 -1.34
C VAL A 138 1.58 -8.57 -1.78
N TRP A 139 0.66 -8.75 -0.83
CA TRP A 139 -0.73 -9.05 -1.15
C TRP A 139 -1.38 -7.91 -1.96
N ALA A 140 -1.18 -6.66 -1.55
CA ALA A 140 -1.73 -5.49 -2.25
C ALA A 140 -1.17 -5.37 -3.67
N SER A 141 0.14 -5.63 -3.86
CA SER A 141 0.82 -5.62 -5.15
C SER A 141 0.29 -6.71 -6.10
N ILE A 142 0.11 -7.94 -5.62
CA ILE A 142 -0.46 -9.03 -6.42
C ILE A 142 -1.90 -8.70 -6.84
N ARG A 143 -2.73 -8.23 -5.91
CA ARG A 143 -4.14 -7.93 -6.16
C ARG A 143 -4.32 -6.69 -7.04
N SER A 144 -3.43 -5.69 -6.94
CA SER A 144 -3.45 -4.52 -7.83
C SER A 144 -3.05 -4.88 -9.26
N ALA A 145 -2.13 -5.84 -9.45
CA ALA A 145 -1.80 -6.37 -10.76
C ALA A 145 -2.98 -7.12 -11.41
N VAL A 146 -3.79 -7.85 -10.62
CA VAL A 146 -5.03 -8.47 -11.08
C VAL A 146 -6.06 -7.41 -11.48
N LEU A 147 -6.26 -6.37 -10.65
CA LEU A 147 -7.19 -5.26 -10.92
C LEU A 147 -6.84 -4.50 -12.22
N ARG A 148 -5.57 -4.45 -12.61
CA ARG A 148 -5.13 -3.82 -13.85
C ARG A 148 -5.50 -4.64 -15.10
N ARG A 149 -5.70 -5.95 -14.96
CA ARG A 149 -5.97 -6.88 -16.08
C ARG A 149 -7.45 -7.12 -16.34
N GLY A 150 -8.33 -6.86 -15.36
CA GLY A 150 -9.79 -6.86 -15.51
C GLY A 150 -10.32 -5.47 -15.78
#